data_AF-A0A9E3CEW5-F1
#
_entry.id   AF-A0A9E3CEW5-F1
#
_cell.length_a   1.000
_cell.length_b   1.000
_cell.length_c   1.000
_cell.angle_alpha   90.00
_cell.angle_beta   90.00
_cell.angle_gamma   90.00
#
_symmetry.space_group_name_H-M   'P 1'
#
loop_
_entity.id
_entity.type
_entity.pdbx_description
1 polymer ?
#
loop_
_entity_poly.entity_id
_entity_poly.type
_entity_poly.pdbx_seq_one_letter_code
_entity_poly.pdbx_strand_id
1 'polypeptide(L)'
;MSVRRLLFALTPCLFCLFVCAQARAQSGMNGANGAGGLGAPREEARDAGNVTTLYTLDPLSSSLCLADGKYGRIFQENETKNRCSDLDFGSYYADNFSVGIEGGRVGVILDLGDAAELKKRYGFEETVGMSQGFASLHAEGDKVFVLKERRPQTFQELQESGQLFAEGKSVASAPIKVGYIYLVRLTDRHHKDFQLLAKLKVVAYVPGESVTVRWQVL
;
A
#
# COMPACT_ATOMS: atom_id res chain seq x y z
N MET A 1 -9.29 -57.60 -17.94
CA MET A 1 -9.27 -56.73 -19.14
C MET A 1 -10.70 -56.39 -19.52
N SER A 2 -11.17 -55.18 -19.20
CA SER A 2 -12.50 -54.70 -19.60
C SER A 2 -12.37 -53.22 -19.94
N VAL A 3 -12.50 -52.93 -21.23
CA VAL A 3 -12.35 -51.61 -21.84
C VAL A 3 -13.73 -50.99 -21.93
N ARG A 4 -13.96 -49.87 -21.23
CA ARG A 4 -15.11 -48.99 -21.47
C ARG A 4 -14.61 -47.63 -21.94
N ARG A 5 -14.75 -47.41 -23.25
CA ARG A 5 -14.68 -46.10 -23.90
C ARG A 5 -15.96 -45.33 -23.57
N LEU A 6 -15.83 -44.10 -23.08
CA LEU A 6 -16.92 -43.12 -23.10
C LEU A 6 -16.44 -41.90 -23.89
N LEU A 7 -17.14 -41.63 -24.98
CA LEU A 7 -17.04 -40.44 -25.81
C LEU A 7 -17.43 -39.21 -24.97
N PHE A 8 -16.62 -38.15 -25.01
CA PHE A 8 -17.09 -36.80 -24.71
C PHE A 8 -16.97 -35.94 -25.96
N ALA A 9 -18.11 -35.36 -26.31
CA ALA A 9 -18.31 -34.50 -27.46
C ALA A 9 -17.63 -33.14 -27.27
N LEU A 10 -16.92 -32.72 -28.31
CA LEU A 10 -16.43 -31.36 -28.53
C LEU A 10 -17.60 -30.47 -28.97
N THR A 11 -17.84 -29.38 -28.26
CA THR A 11 -18.75 -28.31 -28.70
C THR A 11 -17.95 -27.00 -28.81
N PRO A 12 -17.80 -26.41 -30.01
CA PRO A 12 -17.15 -25.11 -30.18
C PRO A 12 -18.22 -24.00 -30.20
N CYS A 13 -18.15 -23.06 -29.25
CA CYS A 13 -18.85 -21.78 -29.38
C CYS A 13 -17.86 -20.69 -29.79
N LEU A 14 -17.70 -20.61 -31.10
CA LEU A 14 -17.07 -19.52 -31.83
C LEU A 14 -18.20 -18.53 -32.20
N PHE A 15 -18.41 -17.43 -31.49
CA PHE A 15 -19.20 -16.29 -31.98
C PHE A 15 -19.19 -15.12 -30.95
N CYS A 16 -18.36 -14.10 -31.19
CA CYS A 16 -18.64 -12.69 -30.88
C CYS A 16 -17.44 -11.82 -31.30
N LEU A 17 -17.30 -11.61 -32.61
CA LEU A 17 -16.48 -10.57 -33.21
C LEU A 17 -17.43 -9.70 -34.03
N PHE A 18 -18.08 -8.71 -33.41
CA PHE A 18 -18.78 -7.66 -34.16
C PHE A 18 -18.82 -6.35 -33.35
N VAL A 19 -18.04 -5.38 -33.87
CA VAL A 19 -18.40 -3.96 -34.02
C VAL A 19 -18.57 -3.11 -32.74
N CYS A 20 -17.57 -2.26 -32.49
CA CYS A 20 -17.78 -0.84 -32.22
C CYS A 20 -16.53 -0.03 -32.62
N ALA A 21 -16.46 0.30 -33.90
CA ALA A 21 -15.63 1.39 -34.41
C ALA A 21 -16.55 2.63 -34.54
N GLN A 22 -16.21 3.70 -33.81
CA GLN A 22 -16.43 5.13 -34.11
C GLN A 22 -16.77 5.92 -32.83
N ALA A 23 -15.81 6.72 -32.37
CA ALA A 23 -16.09 8.08 -31.93
C ALA A 23 -14.80 8.91 -32.03
N ARG A 24 -14.71 9.69 -33.12
CA ARG A 24 -13.85 10.87 -33.21
C ARG A 24 -14.28 11.85 -32.13
N ALA A 25 -13.36 12.34 -31.33
CA ALA A 25 -13.51 13.59 -30.60
C ALA A 25 -12.33 14.51 -30.94
N GLN A 26 -12.68 15.73 -31.31
CA GLN A 26 -11.85 16.77 -31.90
C GLN A 26 -10.81 17.29 -30.89
N SER A 27 -9.53 17.26 -31.28
CA SER A 27 -8.46 17.99 -30.61
C SER A 27 -8.51 19.45 -31.06
N GLY A 28 -9.22 20.30 -30.32
CA GLY A 28 -9.15 21.75 -30.45
C GLY A 28 -7.86 22.29 -29.82
N MET A 29 -6.94 22.76 -30.66
CA MET A 29 -5.82 23.60 -30.26
C MET A 29 -6.37 24.99 -29.92
N ASN A 30 -6.32 25.39 -28.66
CA ASN A 30 -6.38 26.80 -28.26
C ASN A 30 -5.16 27.09 -27.39
N GLY A 31 -4.22 27.85 -27.96
CA GLY A 31 -3.19 28.54 -27.22
C GLY A 31 -3.77 29.77 -26.54
N ALA A 32 -3.40 29.98 -25.29
CA ALA A 32 -3.53 31.27 -24.63
C ALA A 32 -2.32 31.45 -23.70
N ASN A 33 -1.48 32.43 -24.08
CA ASN A 33 -0.49 33.05 -23.21
C ASN A 33 -1.20 33.71 -22.02
N GLY A 34 -0.72 33.43 -20.81
CA GLY A 34 -1.12 34.11 -19.59
C GLY A 34 0.01 34.09 -18.58
N ALA A 35 0.84 35.12 -18.62
CA ALA A 35 1.77 35.44 -17.55
C ALA A 35 1.01 36.08 -16.37
N GLY A 36 1.35 35.69 -15.14
CA GLY A 36 0.99 36.43 -13.92
C GLY A 36 0.26 35.59 -12.87
N GLY A 37 1.00 35.15 -11.85
CA GLY A 37 0.43 34.56 -10.64
C GLY A 37 1.42 33.75 -9.83
N LEU A 38 2.34 34.40 -9.11
CA LEU A 38 3.03 33.80 -7.96
C LEU A 38 2.04 33.63 -6.81
N GLY A 39 1.20 32.62 -6.93
CA GLY A 39 0.52 32.00 -5.82
C GLY A 39 0.86 30.52 -5.89
N ALA A 40 1.57 29.99 -4.91
CA ALA A 40 1.58 28.56 -4.67
C ALA A 40 0.31 28.22 -3.87
N PRO A 41 -0.71 27.65 -4.52
CA PRO A 41 -1.54 26.63 -3.87
C PRO A 41 -1.59 25.41 -4.82
N ARG A 42 -1.63 24.16 -4.39
CA ARG A 42 -2.32 23.54 -3.24
C ARG A 42 -1.81 22.09 -3.23
N GLU A 43 -1.25 21.57 -2.13
CA GLU A 43 -0.89 20.14 -2.07
C GLU A 43 -2.17 19.30 -1.84
N GLU A 44 -3.03 19.25 -2.85
CA GLU A 44 -4.20 18.37 -2.92
C GLU A 44 -3.84 17.14 -3.76
N ALA A 45 -3.25 16.13 -3.11
CA ALA A 45 -3.23 14.75 -3.58
C ALA A 45 -2.87 13.82 -2.41
N ARG A 46 -3.83 13.51 -1.53
CA ARG A 46 -3.63 12.47 -0.51
C ARG A 46 -4.69 11.39 -0.60
N ASP A 47 -4.87 10.87 -1.82
CA ASP A 47 -5.29 9.47 -1.98
C ASP A 47 -4.18 8.69 -2.67
N ALA A 48 -2.95 8.84 -2.14
CA ALA A 48 -1.80 8.03 -2.52
C ALA A 48 -1.99 6.63 -1.92
N GLY A 49 -2.90 5.86 -2.53
CA GLY A 49 -3.11 4.46 -2.23
C GLY A 49 -3.10 3.64 -3.52
N ASN A 50 -2.37 2.53 -3.51
CA ASN A 50 -2.28 1.63 -4.66
C ASN A 50 -2.04 0.18 -4.22
N VAL A 51 -1.95 -0.71 -5.19
CA VAL A 51 -1.48 -2.09 -5.02
C VAL A 51 -0.12 -2.21 -5.68
N THR A 52 0.86 -2.72 -4.95
CA THR A 52 2.23 -2.88 -5.45
C THR A 52 2.77 -4.25 -5.03
N THR A 53 3.52 -4.89 -5.92
CA THR A 53 4.27 -6.12 -5.61
C THR A 53 5.73 -5.78 -5.44
N LEU A 54 6.33 -6.26 -4.35
CA LEU A 54 7.76 -6.20 -4.09
C LEU A 54 8.35 -7.59 -4.25
N TYR A 55 9.55 -7.67 -4.77
CA TYR A 55 10.26 -8.92 -4.99
C TYR A 55 11.54 -8.95 -4.17
N THR A 56 11.78 -10.05 -3.46
CA THR A 56 13.09 -10.23 -2.82
C THR A 56 14.15 -10.50 -3.88
N LEU A 57 15.40 -10.19 -3.58
CA LEU A 57 16.56 -10.35 -4.47
C LEU A 57 16.52 -9.53 -5.78
N ASP A 58 15.47 -8.75 -6.04
CA ASP A 58 15.46 -7.75 -7.12
C ASP A 58 15.83 -6.37 -6.56
N PRO A 59 17.03 -5.85 -6.85
CA PRO A 59 17.49 -4.57 -6.32
C PRO A 59 16.68 -3.36 -6.80
N LEU A 60 15.82 -3.48 -7.82
CA LEU A 60 15.00 -2.38 -8.32
C LEU A 60 13.55 -2.44 -7.83
N SER A 61 13.05 -3.62 -7.45
CA SER A 61 11.65 -3.80 -7.03
C SER A 61 11.47 -4.34 -5.60
N SER A 62 12.55 -4.49 -4.82
CA SER A 62 12.47 -4.90 -3.41
C SER A 62 11.95 -3.81 -2.46
N SER A 63 11.83 -2.56 -2.92
CA SER A 63 11.52 -1.41 -2.06
C SER A 63 10.51 -0.45 -2.70
N LEU A 64 9.75 0.25 -1.87
CA LEU A 64 8.68 1.17 -2.24
C LEU A 64 8.88 2.52 -1.55
N CYS A 65 8.65 3.60 -2.31
CA CYS A 65 8.44 4.94 -1.78
C CYS A 65 6.94 5.12 -1.50
N LEU A 66 6.57 5.30 -0.24
CA LEU A 66 5.16 5.43 0.15
C LEU A 66 4.61 6.81 -0.21
N ALA A 67 5.47 7.81 -0.40
CA ALA A 67 5.03 9.15 -0.80
C ALA A 67 4.51 9.22 -2.24
N ASP A 68 5.12 8.47 -3.18
CA ASP A 68 4.78 8.54 -4.61
C ASP A 68 4.41 7.20 -5.26
N GLY A 69 4.49 6.10 -4.51
CA GLY A 69 4.11 4.77 -4.96
C GLY A 69 5.05 4.12 -5.98
N LYS A 70 6.19 4.74 -6.29
CA LYS A 70 7.20 4.17 -7.18
C LYS A 70 8.22 3.36 -6.38
N TYR A 71 8.97 2.50 -7.04
CA TYR A 71 10.03 1.75 -6.38
C TYR A 71 11.08 2.67 -5.73
N GLY A 72 11.64 2.19 -4.62
CA GLY A 72 12.50 2.99 -3.74
C GLY A 72 13.93 3.11 -4.19
N ARG A 73 14.35 2.31 -5.17
CA ARG A 73 15.69 2.30 -5.75
C ARG A 73 15.65 2.63 -7.24
N ILE A 74 16.73 3.20 -7.73
CA ILE A 74 16.93 3.53 -9.15
C ILE A 74 18.27 2.99 -9.62
N PHE A 75 18.39 2.72 -10.93
CA PHE A 75 19.65 2.40 -11.56
C PHE A 75 20.23 3.66 -12.20
N GLN A 76 21.37 4.13 -11.70
CA GLN A 76 22.05 5.32 -12.19
C GLN A 76 23.56 5.10 -12.13
N GLU A 77 24.29 5.53 -13.17
CA GLU A 77 25.75 5.40 -13.23
C GLU A 77 26.24 3.94 -13.06
N ASN A 78 25.48 2.98 -13.61
CA ASN A 78 25.73 1.53 -13.50
C ASN A 78 25.63 0.96 -12.07
N GLU A 79 25.00 1.69 -11.15
CA GLU A 79 24.83 1.26 -9.76
C GLU A 79 23.36 1.41 -9.32
N THR A 80 22.96 0.58 -8.36
CA THR A 80 21.68 0.75 -7.67
C THR A 80 21.83 1.80 -6.57
N LYS A 81 21.10 2.90 -6.70
CA LYS A 81 21.08 3.99 -5.71
C LYS A 81 19.72 4.07 -5.02
N ASN A 82 19.74 4.43 -3.74
CA ASN A 82 18.52 4.74 -3.01
C ASN A 82 17.91 6.04 -3.54
N ARG A 83 16.62 6.02 -3.85
CA ARG A 83 15.83 7.20 -4.23
C ARG A 83 14.88 7.61 -3.11
N CYS A 84 14.12 6.63 -2.60
CA CYS A 84 13.12 6.80 -1.55
C CYS A 84 12.68 5.40 -1.08
N SER A 85 13.43 4.76 -0.19
CA SER A 85 13.10 3.41 0.29
C SER A 85 12.41 3.48 1.65
N ASP A 86 11.10 3.69 1.64
CA ASP A 86 10.28 3.78 2.84
C ASP A 86 9.95 2.40 3.42
N LEU A 87 9.62 1.47 2.51
CA LEU A 87 9.29 0.08 2.80
C LEU A 87 10.17 -0.82 1.94
N ASP A 88 10.77 -1.85 2.52
CA ASP A 88 11.51 -2.90 1.83
C ASP A 88 10.98 -4.28 2.20
N PHE A 89 11.11 -5.22 1.27
CA PHE A 89 10.79 -6.62 1.46
C PHE A 89 12.03 -7.49 1.26
N GLY A 90 12.37 -8.27 2.29
CA GLY A 90 13.32 -9.37 2.17
C GLY A 90 14.81 -8.99 2.08
N SER A 91 15.19 -7.72 1.87
CA SER A 91 16.61 -7.35 1.73
C SER A 91 17.35 -7.34 3.07
N TYR A 92 16.67 -6.94 4.16
CA TYR A 92 17.26 -6.80 5.49
C TYR A 92 16.99 -8.01 6.39
N TYR A 93 15.74 -8.49 6.33
CA TYR A 93 15.30 -9.69 7.02
C TYR A 93 14.44 -10.48 6.05
N ALA A 94 14.79 -11.76 5.85
CA ALA A 94 13.99 -12.66 5.02
C ALA A 94 12.54 -12.68 5.52
N ASP A 95 11.58 -12.70 4.59
CA ASP A 95 10.15 -12.86 4.88
C ASP A 95 9.52 -11.76 5.76
N ASN A 96 10.20 -10.61 5.87
CA ASN A 96 9.75 -9.47 6.65
C ASN A 96 9.63 -8.20 5.79
N PHE A 97 8.74 -7.31 6.22
CA PHE A 97 8.85 -5.89 5.91
C PHE A 97 9.95 -5.25 6.73
N SER A 98 10.63 -4.26 6.15
CA SER A 98 11.59 -3.39 6.83
C SER A 98 11.33 -1.93 6.51
N VAL A 99 11.37 -1.06 7.52
CA VAL A 99 11.14 0.39 7.41
C VAL A 99 12.20 1.17 8.19
N GLY A 100 12.39 2.46 7.88
CA GLY A 100 13.46 3.26 8.49
C GLY A 100 14.85 2.80 8.04
N ILE A 101 14.94 2.41 6.77
CA ILE A 101 16.16 1.90 6.10
C ILE A 101 16.92 3.00 5.34
N GLU A 102 16.24 4.11 5.02
CA GLU A 102 16.88 5.27 4.43
C GLU A 102 17.71 6.03 5.47
N GLY A 103 18.86 6.59 5.06
CA GLY A 103 19.76 7.31 5.94
C GLY A 103 19.03 8.41 6.72
N GLY A 104 19.23 8.44 8.04
CA GLY A 104 18.55 9.39 8.93
C GLY A 104 17.14 8.98 9.36
N ARG A 105 16.38 8.25 8.52
CA ARG A 105 15.02 7.80 8.85
C ARG A 105 15.02 6.75 9.95
N VAL A 106 13.99 6.80 10.78
CA VAL A 106 13.64 5.77 11.75
C VAL A 106 12.16 5.45 11.59
N GLY A 107 11.79 4.21 11.86
CA GLY A 107 10.44 3.72 11.63
C GLY A 107 9.85 2.95 12.79
N VAL A 108 8.53 2.89 12.80
CA VAL A 108 7.72 1.96 13.58
C VAL A 108 6.84 1.20 12.59
N ILE A 109 6.81 -0.13 12.71
CA ILE A 109 5.87 -0.99 12.00
C ILE A 109 5.05 -1.75 13.03
N LEU A 110 3.73 -1.65 12.91
CA LEU A 110 2.79 -2.21 13.86
C LEU A 110 1.86 -3.20 13.16
N ASP A 111 1.82 -4.43 13.65
CA ASP A 111 0.93 -5.48 13.17
C ASP A 111 -0.46 -5.34 13.84
N LEU A 112 -1.46 -5.01 13.04
CA LEU A 112 -2.87 -4.92 13.45
C LEU A 112 -3.63 -6.24 13.25
N GLY A 113 -2.96 -7.32 12.91
CA GLY A 113 -3.58 -8.61 12.65
C GLY A 113 -4.40 -8.62 11.37
N ASP A 114 -5.22 -9.64 11.21
CA ASP A 114 -6.19 -9.70 10.11
C ASP A 114 -7.47 -8.91 10.41
N ALA A 115 -8.38 -8.84 9.43
CA ALA A 115 -9.65 -8.13 9.57
C ALA A 115 -10.55 -8.71 10.67
N ALA A 116 -10.51 -10.02 10.92
CA ALA A 116 -11.32 -10.67 11.93
C ALA A 116 -10.77 -10.40 13.34
N GLU A 117 -9.46 -10.43 13.52
CA GLU A 117 -8.77 -10.06 14.75
C GLU A 117 -9.00 -8.58 15.09
N LEU A 118 -8.85 -7.69 14.09
CA LEU A 118 -9.11 -6.27 14.26
C LEU A 118 -10.58 -6.02 14.64
N LYS A 119 -11.53 -6.65 13.93
CA LYS A 119 -12.95 -6.61 14.28
C LYS A 119 -13.21 -7.11 15.70
N LYS A 120 -12.59 -8.23 16.10
CA LYS A 120 -12.78 -8.80 17.44
C LYS A 120 -12.29 -7.86 18.54
N ARG A 121 -11.15 -7.19 18.34
CA ARG A 121 -10.59 -6.23 19.32
C ARG A 121 -11.42 -4.96 19.45
N TYR A 122 -11.96 -4.48 18.33
CA TYR A 122 -12.53 -3.15 18.21
C TYR A 122 -14.06 -3.14 18.05
N GLY A 123 -14.68 -4.28 17.83
CA GLY A 123 -16.14 -4.43 17.86
C GLY A 123 -16.90 -3.71 16.73
N PHE A 124 -16.24 -3.34 15.63
CA PHE A 124 -16.91 -2.71 14.50
C PHE A 124 -17.61 -3.72 13.59
N GLU A 125 -18.61 -3.26 12.84
CA GLU A 125 -19.29 -4.09 11.86
C GLU A 125 -18.56 -4.09 10.52
N GLU A 126 -18.33 -5.28 9.96
CA GLU A 126 -17.86 -5.45 8.59
C GLU A 126 -19.08 -5.54 7.67
N THR A 127 -19.26 -4.56 6.79
CA THR A 127 -20.44 -4.51 5.91
C THR A 127 -20.17 -5.08 4.51
N VAL A 128 -18.94 -4.94 3.99
CA VAL A 128 -18.56 -5.44 2.64
C VAL A 128 -17.10 -5.92 2.64
N GLY A 129 -16.89 -7.21 2.35
CA GLY A 129 -15.58 -7.74 1.91
C GLY A 129 -14.44 -7.74 2.94
N MET A 130 -14.74 -7.81 4.25
CA MET A 130 -13.75 -7.90 5.35
C MET A 130 -12.58 -6.91 5.20
N SER A 131 -12.90 -5.69 4.77
CA SER A 131 -11.92 -4.65 4.49
C SER A 131 -12.36 -3.29 5.01
N GLN A 132 -13.48 -3.23 5.73
CA GLN A 132 -13.95 -1.99 6.35
C GLN A 132 -13.00 -1.56 7.47
N GLY A 133 -12.46 -2.51 8.24
CA GLY A 133 -11.41 -2.22 9.22
C GLY A 133 -10.24 -1.49 8.57
N PHE A 134 -9.64 -2.06 7.52
CA PHE A 134 -8.55 -1.40 6.78
C PHE A 134 -8.94 -0.05 6.19
N ALA A 135 -10.09 0.02 5.50
CA ALA A 135 -10.52 1.24 4.81
C ALA A 135 -10.79 2.39 5.77
N SER A 136 -11.29 2.10 6.98
CA SER A 136 -11.68 3.11 7.96
C SER A 136 -10.56 3.65 8.84
N LEU A 137 -9.39 3.01 8.83
CA LEU A 137 -8.20 3.52 9.52
C LEU A 137 -7.82 4.90 8.98
N HIS A 138 -7.72 5.87 9.88
CA HIS A 138 -7.24 7.22 9.59
C HIS A 138 -6.52 7.78 10.81
N ALA A 139 -5.72 8.82 10.60
CA ALA A 139 -4.98 9.48 11.67
C ALA A 139 -5.49 10.89 11.92
N GLU A 140 -5.46 11.30 13.18
CA GLU A 140 -5.73 12.68 13.60
C GLU A 140 -4.73 13.03 14.72
N GLY A 141 -3.75 13.90 14.39
CA GLY A 141 -2.61 14.16 15.26
C GLY A 141 -1.79 12.90 15.54
N ASP A 142 -1.47 12.65 16.81
CA ASP A 142 -0.70 11.48 17.26
C ASP A 142 -1.58 10.28 17.63
N LYS A 143 -2.71 10.13 16.93
CA LYS A 143 -3.69 9.08 17.18
C LYS A 143 -4.18 8.47 15.88
N VAL A 144 -4.42 7.17 15.92
CA VAL A 144 -5.07 6.44 14.82
C VAL A 144 -6.43 5.96 15.29
N PHE A 145 -7.42 6.10 14.43
CA PHE A 145 -8.79 5.76 14.71
C PHE A 145 -9.31 4.73 13.72
N VAL A 146 -10.24 3.90 14.16
CA VAL A 146 -11.01 2.96 13.34
C VAL A 146 -12.50 3.26 13.47
N LEU A 147 -13.26 3.10 12.39
CA LEU A 147 -14.71 3.29 12.43
C LEU A 147 -15.33 2.18 13.29
N LYS A 148 -16.09 2.58 14.32
CA LYS A 148 -16.83 1.69 15.20
C LYS A 148 -18.24 1.42 14.66
N GLU A 149 -19.02 2.48 14.49
CA GLU A 149 -20.37 2.41 13.92
C GLU A 149 -20.44 3.25 12.65
N ARG A 150 -21.17 2.78 11.65
CA ARG A 150 -21.31 3.49 10.36
C ARG A 150 -22.42 4.54 10.39
N ARG A 151 -23.47 4.33 11.19
CA ARG A 151 -24.67 5.18 11.26
C ARG A 151 -25.21 5.21 12.70
N PRO A 152 -24.96 6.28 13.47
CA PRO A 152 -24.10 7.43 13.16
C PRO A 152 -22.63 7.00 12.97
N GLN A 153 -21.83 7.81 12.25
CA GLN A 153 -20.39 7.55 12.15
C GLN A 153 -19.75 7.82 13.50
N THR A 154 -19.26 6.77 14.16
CA THR A 154 -18.49 6.89 15.39
C THR A 154 -17.13 6.25 15.20
N PHE A 155 -16.10 6.92 15.70
CA PHE A 155 -14.72 6.47 15.61
C PHE A 155 -14.20 6.18 17.01
N GLN A 156 -13.27 5.25 17.10
CA GLN A 156 -12.57 4.95 18.34
C GLN A 156 -11.08 4.86 18.08
N GLU A 157 -10.31 5.31 19.06
CA GLU A 157 -8.86 5.29 19.02
C GLU A 157 -8.34 3.87 19.09
N LEU A 158 -7.27 3.57 18.34
CA LEU A 158 -6.52 2.34 18.48
C LEU A 158 -5.72 2.36 19.77
N GLN A 159 -5.80 1.27 20.54
CA GLN A 159 -5.01 1.06 21.75
C GLN A 159 -3.51 1.11 21.46
N GLU A 160 -3.10 0.76 20.23
CA GLU A 160 -1.72 0.75 19.80
C GLU A 160 -1.19 2.12 19.33
N SER A 161 -2.00 3.19 19.38
CA SER A 161 -1.56 4.54 18.95
C SER A 161 -0.29 4.97 19.67
N GLY A 162 -0.21 4.79 20.99
CA GLY A 162 1.00 5.13 21.75
C GLY A 162 2.26 4.38 21.28
N GLN A 163 2.13 3.13 20.84
CA GLN A 163 3.25 2.37 20.29
C GLN A 163 3.67 2.88 18.90
N LEU A 164 2.70 3.24 18.06
CA LEU A 164 2.94 3.77 16.71
C LEU A 164 3.67 5.12 16.75
N PHE A 165 3.32 5.97 17.72
CA PHE A 165 3.93 7.30 17.89
C PHE A 165 5.12 7.33 18.85
N ALA A 166 5.56 6.18 19.35
CA ALA A 166 6.81 6.06 20.11
C ALA A 166 8.05 6.36 19.25
N GLU A 167 9.22 6.43 19.90
CA GLU A 167 10.49 6.59 19.19
C GLU A 167 10.73 5.40 18.25
N GLY A 168 10.94 5.72 16.96
CA GLY A 168 11.21 4.73 15.94
C GLY A 168 12.61 4.13 16.04
N LYS A 169 12.83 3.01 15.34
CA LYS A 169 14.13 2.36 15.23
C LYS A 169 14.61 2.39 13.78
N SER A 170 15.93 2.33 13.59
CA SER A 170 16.47 2.04 12.26
C SER A 170 16.19 0.58 11.92
N VAL A 171 15.79 0.31 10.67
CA VAL A 171 15.46 -1.03 10.17
C VAL A 171 14.44 -1.76 11.06
N ALA A 172 13.36 -1.07 11.43
CA ALA A 172 12.25 -1.71 12.13
C ALA A 172 11.58 -2.74 11.20
N SER A 173 11.24 -3.92 11.72
CA SER A 173 10.77 -5.04 10.90
C SER A 173 9.53 -5.74 11.47
N ALA A 174 8.69 -6.27 10.58
CA ALA A 174 7.57 -7.14 10.94
C ALA A 174 7.45 -8.32 9.97
N PRO A 175 7.09 -9.54 10.46
CA PRO A 175 6.89 -10.71 9.62
C PRO A 175 5.67 -10.55 8.71
N ILE A 176 5.75 -11.10 7.49
CA ILE A 176 4.67 -10.99 6.52
C ILE A 176 3.65 -12.12 6.71
N LYS A 177 2.38 -11.74 6.70
CA LYS A 177 1.23 -12.65 6.78
C LYS A 177 0.13 -12.16 5.85
N VAL A 178 -0.44 -13.07 5.06
CA VAL A 178 -1.52 -12.74 4.11
C VAL A 178 -2.77 -12.26 4.85
N GLY A 179 -3.41 -11.20 4.35
CA GLY A 179 -4.62 -10.62 4.94
C GLY A 179 -4.35 -9.69 6.12
N TYR A 180 -3.14 -9.68 6.67
CA TYR A 180 -2.78 -8.83 7.80
C TYR A 180 -2.65 -7.37 7.40
N ILE A 181 -2.97 -6.51 8.35
CA ILE A 181 -2.92 -5.06 8.25
C ILE A 181 -1.73 -4.56 9.07
N TYR A 182 -0.95 -3.65 8.50
CA TYR A 182 0.18 -3.02 9.18
C TYR A 182 0.02 -1.51 9.18
N LEU A 183 0.42 -0.84 10.26
CA LEU A 183 0.64 0.59 10.29
C LEU A 183 2.14 0.88 10.26
N VAL A 184 2.55 1.83 9.44
CA VAL A 184 3.93 2.26 9.30
C VAL A 184 4.00 3.75 9.60
N ARG A 185 4.87 4.13 10.54
CA ARG A 185 5.27 5.52 10.76
C ARG A 185 6.76 5.65 10.46
N LEU A 186 7.12 6.64 9.66
CA LEU A 186 8.50 7.05 9.41
C LEU A 186 8.68 8.49 9.92
N THR A 187 9.82 8.72 10.54
CA THR A 187 10.30 10.06 10.94
C THR A 187 11.77 10.18 10.58
N ASP A 188 12.30 11.40 10.53
CA ASP A 188 13.71 11.64 10.20
C ASP A 188 14.44 12.27 11.39
N ARG A 189 15.60 11.70 11.75
CA ARG A 189 16.40 12.19 12.86
C ARG A 189 16.99 13.58 12.58
N HIS A 190 17.25 13.90 11.33
CA HIS A 190 17.82 15.17 10.87
C HIS A 190 16.76 16.17 10.41
N HIS A 191 15.60 15.70 9.92
CA HIS A 191 14.47 16.55 9.53
C HIS A 191 13.25 16.32 10.44
N LYS A 192 13.14 17.11 11.51
CA LYS A 192 12.11 16.91 12.55
C LYS A 192 10.67 17.06 12.06
N ASP A 193 10.46 17.81 10.99
CA ASP A 193 9.14 18.03 10.39
C ASP A 193 8.74 16.89 9.44
N PHE A 194 9.67 15.98 9.11
CA PHE A 194 9.34 14.83 8.27
C PHE A 194 8.60 13.77 9.07
N GLN A 195 7.37 13.51 8.65
CA GLN A 195 6.57 12.39 9.10
C GLN A 195 5.83 11.80 7.91
N LEU A 196 5.92 10.48 7.76
CA LEU A 196 5.10 9.71 6.83
C LEU A 196 4.36 8.64 7.62
N LEU A 197 3.04 8.57 7.45
CA LEU A 197 2.20 7.57 8.07
C LEU A 197 1.44 6.84 6.96
N ALA A 198 1.44 5.51 7.02
CA ALA A 198 0.74 4.69 6.03
C ALA A 198 0.14 3.44 6.66
N LYS A 199 -0.89 2.92 6.01
CA LYS A 199 -1.46 1.60 6.28
C LYS A 199 -1.18 0.66 5.11
N LEU A 200 -0.87 -0.59 5.43
CA LEU A 200 -0.61 -1.67 4.48
C LEU A 200 -1.58 -2.82 4.74
N LYS A 201 -2.04 -3.50 3.70
CA LYS A 201 -2.74 -4.79 3.78
C LYS A 201 -2.06 -5.75 2.82
N VAL A 202 -1.61 -6.89 3.33
CA VAL A 202 -0.98 -7.92 2.50
C VAL A 202 -2.07 -8.65 1.72
N VAL A 203 -1.99 -8.57 0.40
CA VAL A 203 -2.95 -9.18 -0.54
C VAL A 203 -2.50 -10.57 -0.95
N ALA A 204 -1.21 -10.72 -1.27
CA ALA A 204 -0.61 -11.98 -1.65
C ALA A 204 0.83 -12.06 -1.13
N TYR A 205 1.32 -13.26 -0.88
CA TYR A 205 2.67 -13.48 -0.38
C TYR A 205 3.19 -14.86 -0.81
N VAL A 206 4.38 -14.88 -1.39
CA VAL A 206 5.14 -16.08 -1.73
C VAL A 206 6.47 -16.00 -0.95
N PRO A 207 6.68 -16.84 0.09
CA PRO A 207 7.88 -16.79 0.92
C PRO A 207 9.16 -16.87 0.10
N GLY A 208 10.13 -16.03 0.44
CA GLY A 208 11.40 -15.94 -0.28
C GLY A 208 11.30 -15.48 -1.75
N GLU A 209 10.16 -14.96 -2.21
CA GLU A 209 10.00 -14.51 -3.60
C GLU A 209 9.33 -13.15 -3.72
N SER A 210 8.07 -13.00 -3.30
CA SER A 210 7.32 -11.75 -3.52
C SER A 210 6.24 -11.48 -2.49
N VAL A 211 5.90 -10.20 -2.31
CA VAL A 211 4.76 -9.75 -1.50
C VAL A 211 3.98 -8.69 -2.26
N THR A 212 2.67 -8.88 -2.38
CA THR A 212 1.74 -7.88 -2.94
C THR A 212 1.01 -7.20 -1.80
N VAL A 213 1.12 -5.87 -1.73
CA VAL A 213 0.49 -5.04 -0.71
C VAL A 213 -0.46 -4.03 -1.32
N ARG A 214 -1.64 -3.89 -0.73
CA ARG A 214 -2.46 -2.68 -0.86
C ARG A 214 -2.00 -1.70 0.20
N TRP A 215 -1.69 -0.48 -0.17
CA TRP A 215 -1.22 0.54 0.77
C TRP A 215 -1.94 1.86 0.57
N GLN A 216 -1.93 2.72 1.58
CA GLN A 216 -2.48 4.06 1.54
C GLN A 216 -1.79 4.93 2.61
N VAL A 217 -1.39 6.15 2.23
CA VAL A 217 -0.91 7.18 3.17
C VAL A 217 -2.09 7.67 4.03
N LEU A 218 -1.84 7.89 5.33
CA LEU A 218 -2.83 8.37 6.30
C LEU A 218 -2.75 9.87 6.55
#